data_AF-A0A2D5VHQ6-F1
#
_entry.id   AF-A0A2D5VHQ6-F1
#
_cell.length_a   1.000
_cell.length_b   1.000
_cell.length_c   1.000
_cell.angle_alpha   90.00
_cell.angle_beta   90.00
_cell.angle_gamma   90.00
#
_symmetry.space_group_name_H-M   'P 1'
#
loop_
_entity.id
_entity.type
_entity.pdbx_description
1 polymer ?
#
loop_
_entity_poly.entity_id
_entity_poly.type
_entity_poly.pdbx_seq_one_letter_code
_entity_poly.pdbx_strand_id
1 'polypeptide(L)' 'MSKAQSIRVEFSENRHLVLDSRIIGETVASKLTLGEITKHPQNPLFGEDKPWEPRFDNVYVNVIYDESDELYKCW' A
#
# COMPACT_ATOMS: atom_id res chain seq x y z
N MET A 1 20.01 1.95 38.19
CA MET A 1 18.67 2.36 37.70
C MET A 1 18.89 3.38 36.59
N SER A 2 18.79 2.96 35.32
CA SER A 2 19.06 3.80 34.15
C SER A 2 17.80 4.59 33.77
N LYS A 3 17.91 5.92 33.68
CA LYS A 3 16.81 6.79 33.23
C LYS A 3 16.67 6.63 31.71
N ALA A 4 15.51 6.19 31.25
CA ALA A 4 15.16 6.24 29.84
C ALA A 4 15.13 7.72 29.39
N GLN A 5 16.05 8.11 28.52
CA GLN A 5 15.98 9.39 27.82
C GLN A 5 14.82 9.34 26.82
N SER A 6 13.84 10.23 26.98
CA SER A 6 12.82 10.45 25.97
C SER A 6 13.48 11.07 24.75
N ILE A 7 13.60 10.32 23.66
CA ILE A 7 13.99 10.86 22.37
C ILE A 7 12.83 11.73 21.89
N ARG A 8 13.04 13.05 21.89
CA ARG A 8 12.15 13.98 21.17
C ARG A 8 12.49 13.85 19.69
N VAL A 9 11.57 13.32 18.91
CA VAL A 9 11.66 13.35 17.45
C VAL A 9 11.30 14.78 17.01
N GLU A 10 12.27 15.54 16.51
CA GLU A 10 12.02 16.81 15.82
C GLU A 10 11.43 16.50 14.44
N PHE A 11 10.20 16.92 14.18
CA PHE A 11 9.60 16.82 12.86
C PHE A 11 10.18 17.92 11.95
N SER A 12 10.83 17.52 10.87
CA SER A 12 11.26 18.43 9.80
C SER A 12 10.05 19.10 9.14
N GLU A 13 10.08 20.42 8.93
CA GLU A 13 9.02 21.19 8.25
C GLU A 13 8.86 20.87 6.75
N ASN A 14 9.61 19.91 6.22
CA ASN A 14 9.45 19.47 4.83
C ASN A 14 8.14 18.69 4.68
N ARG A 15 7.06 19.42 4.42
CA ARG A 15 5.79 18.84 3.93
C ARG A 15 6.07 18.11 2.62
N HIS A 16 6.13 16.80 2.67
CA HIS A 16 6.23 15.97 1.47
C HIS A 16 4.86 15.90 0.81
N LEU A 17 4.80 16.33 -0.46
CA LEU A 17 3.59 16.25 -1.28
C LEU A 17 3.37 14.78 -1.68
N VAL A 18 2.39 14.12 -1.07
CA VAL A 18 2.06 12.72 -1.39
C VAL A 18 1.35 12.62 -2.75
N LEU A 19 0.58 13.64 -3.12
CA LEU A 19 -0.15 13.75 -4.39
C LEU A 19 -0.14 15.20 -4.88
N ASP A 20 0.18 15.41 -6.16
CA ASP A 20 0.14 16.72 -6.81
C ASP A 20 -1.24 16.97 -7.41
N SER A 21 -1.98 17.91 -6.84
CA SER A 21 -3.34 18.22 -7.30
C SER A 21 -3.38 18.77 -8.73
N ARG A 22 -2.26 19.26 -9.27
CA ARG A 22 -2.18 19.82 -10.64
C ARG A 22 -2.32 18.76 -11.73
N ILE A 23 -2.09 17.49 -11.40
CA ILE A 23 -2.18 16.37 -12.35
C ILE A 23 -3.43 15.50 -12.13
N ILE A 24 -4.30 15.88 -11.20
CA ILE A 24 -5.56 15.16 -10.93
C ILE A 24 -6.63 15.68 -11.88
N GLY A 25 -7.15 14.81 -12.75
CA GLY A 25 -8.22 15.16 -13.69
C GLY A 25 -9.59 15.34 -13.02
N GLU A 26 -9.97 14.42 -12.13
CA GLU A 26 -11.26 14.46 -11.43
C GLU A 26 -11.20 13.73 -10.07
N THR A 27 -12.04 14.16 -9.14
CA THR A 27 -12.33 13.45 -7.87
C THR A 27 -13.83 13.41 -7.63
N VAL A 28 -14.41 12.24 -7.40
CA VAL A 28 -15.84 12.07 -7.12
C VAL A 28 -16.01 11.34 -5.80
N ALA A 29 -16.67 11.97 -4.82
CA ALA A 29 -16.90 11.41 -3.49
C ALA A 29 -15.63 10.89 -2.77
N SER A 30 -14.47 11.50 -3.06
CA SER A 30 -13.16 11.09 -2.52
C SER A 30 -12.66 12.04 -1.42
N LYS A 31 -11.95 11.49 -0.43
CA LYS A 31 -11.27 12.27 0.63
C LYS A 31 -9.81 11.84 0.75
N LEU A 32 -8.88 12.79 0.63
CA LEU A 32 -7.47 12.53 0.93
C LEU A 32 -7.29 12.39 2.45
N THR A 33 -6.77 11.25 2.89
CA THR A 33 -6.53 10.97 4.30
C THR A 33 -5.26 10.13 4.47
N LEU A 34 -4.53 10.36 5.57
CA LEU A 34 -3.47 9.44 5.99
C LEU A 34 -4.15 8.25 6.66
N GLY A 35 -4.22 7.12 5.94
CA GLY A 35 -4.73 5.87 6.49
C GLY A 35 -3.71 5.17 7.38
N GLU A 36 -4.17 4.53 8.45
CA GLU A 36 -3.38 3.51 9.14
C GLU A 36 -3.38 2.25 8.26
N ILE A 37 -2.21 1.80 7.81
CA ILE A 37 -2.07 0.61 6.99
C ILE A 37 -1.92 -0.60 7.91
N THR A 38 -2.96 -1.43 7.98
CA THR A 38 -2.90 -2.75 8.62
C THR A 38 -2.69 -3.84 7.58
N LYS A 39 -1.67 -4.68 7.74
CA LYS A 39 -1.48 -5.85 6.88
C LYS A 39 -2.63 -6.84 7.09
N HIS A 40 -3.09 -7.46 6.01
CA HIS A 40 -4.02 -8.58 6.11
C HIS A 40 -3.38 -9.71 6.95
N PRO A 41 -4.11 -10.32 7.93
CA PRO A 41 -3.56 -11.36 8.80
C PRO A 41 -3.06 -12.60 8.07
N GLN A 42 -3.58 -12.87 6.87
CA GLN A 42 -3.21 -14.03 6.05
C GLN A 42 -2.09 -13.75 5.04
N ASN A 43 -1.36 -12.63 5.16
CA ASN A 43 -0.18 -12.42 4.31
C ASN A 43 0.92 -13.47 4.57
N PRO A 44 1.62 -13.96 3.53
CA PRO A 44 1.49 -13.57 2.12
C PRO A 44 0.23 -14.13 1.45
N LEU A 45 -0.44 -13.33 0.63
CA LEU A 45 -1.67 -13.75 -0.06
C LEU A 45 -1.40 -14.69 -1.24
N PHE A 46 -0.17 -14.70 -1.74
CA PHE A 46 0.29 -15.55 -2.83
C PHE A 46 1.56 -16.28 -2.40
N GLY A 47 1.69 -17.51 -2.83
CA GLY A 47 2.88 -18.33 -2.63
C GLY A 47 2.96 -19.37 -3.73
N GLU A 48 4.11 -20.02 -3.84
CA GLU A 48 4.30 -21.09 -4.81
C GLU A 48 3.67 -22.38 -4.30
N ASP A 49 2.81 -22.99 -5.10
CA ASP A 49 2.26 -24.33 -4.87
C ASP A 49 3.24 -25.41 -5.35
N LYS A 50 4.06 -25.10 -6.37
CA LYS A 50 4.98 -26.05 -7.03
C LYS A 50 6.41 -25.52 -7.09
N PRO A 51 7.42 -26.41 -7.06
CA PRO A 51 8.83 -25.98 -7.00
C PRO A 51 9.35 -25.32 -8.29
N TRP A 52 8.61 -25.41 -9.40
CA TRP A 52 8.98 -24.79 -10.67
C TRP A 52 8.27 -23.45 -10.92
N GLU A 53 7.40 -23.02 -10.00
CA GLU A 53 6.69 -21.75 -10.15
C GLU A 53 7.63 -20.55 -9.90
N PRO A 54 7.38 -19.41 -10.58
CA PRO A 54 8.10 -18.17 -10.30
C PRO A 54 7.95 -17.77 -8.83
N ARG A 55 8.99 -17.13 -8.31
CA ARG A 55 8.98 -16.63 -6.93
C ARG A 55 8.08 -15.41 -6.81
N PHE A 56 7.18 -15.39 -5.82
CA PHE A 56 6.24 -14.29 -5.55
C PHE A 56 6.72 -13.34 -4.44
N ASP A 57 7.95 -13.49 -3.96
CA ASP A 57 8.53 -12.68 -2.89
C ASP A 57 8.80 -11.22 -3.28
N ASN A 58 8.73 -10.87 -4.57
CA ASN A 58 8.83 -9.49 -5.07
C ASN A 58 7.80 -9.17 -6.17
N VAL A 59 6.56 -9.64 -5.99
CA VAL A 59 5.50 -9.43 -6.99
C VAL A 59 4.90 -8.02 -6.87
N TYR A 60 4.83 -7.30 -7.99
CA TYR A 60 4.12 -6.02 -8.13
C TYR A 60 2.94 -6.20 -9.08
N VAL A 61 1.95 -6.95 -8.61
CA VAL A 61 0.79 -7.28 -9.42
C VAL A 61 -0.10 -6.07 -9.66
N ASN A 62 -0.75 -6.05 -10.82
CA ASN A 62 -1.83 -5.12 -11.11
C ASN A 62 -3.17 -5.81 -10.83
N VAL A 63 -4.06 -5.12 -10.13
CA VAL A 63 -5.41 -5.61 -9.84
C VAL A 63 -6.43 -4.68 -10.47
N ILE A 64 -7.32 -5.23 -11.30
CA ILE A 64 -8.46 -4.49 -11.87
C ILE A 64 -9.75 -5.28 -11.66
N TYR A 65 -10.86 -4.59 -11.48
CA TYR A 65 -12.17 -5.22 -11.54
C TYR A 65 -12.59 -5.34 -13.02
N ASP A 66 -12.90 -6.56 -13.46
CA ASP A 66 -13.44 -6.82 -14.78
C ASP A 66 -14.97 -6.87 -14.70
N GLU A 67 -15.65 -5.92 -15.32
CA GLU A 67 -17.12 -5.84 -15.30
C GLU A 67 -17.80 -6.97 -16.11
N SER A 68 -17.13 -7.54 -17.11
CA SER A 68 -17.71 -8.59 -17.93
C SER A 68 -17.73 -9.93 -17.21
N ASP A 69 -16.66 -10.22 -16.47
CA ASP A 69 -16.51 -11.46 -15.71
C ASP A 69 -16.96 -11.31 -14.23
N GLU A 70 -17.35 -10.10 -13.82
CA GLU A 70 -17.75 -9.74 -12.45
C GLU A 70 -16.73 -10.16 -11.38
N LEU A 71 -15.43 -10.03 -11.68
CA LEU A 71 -14.36 -10.48 -10.80
C LEU A 71 -13.12 -9.59 -10.85
N TYR A 72 -12.34 -9.60 -9.78
CA TYR A 72 -11.02 -8.98 -9.75
C TYR A 72 -10.00 -9.86 -10.45
N LYS A 73 -9.37 -9.32 -11.48
CA LYS A 73 -8.26 -9.95 -12.19
C LYS A 73 -6.93 -9.40 -11.67
N CYS A 74 -5.96 -10.30 -11.52
CA CYS A 74 -4.64 -10.02 -10.97
C CYS A 74 -3.59 -10.57 -11.94
N TRP A 75 -2.64 -9.73 -12.37
CA TRP A 75 -1.52 -10.10 -13.25
C TRP A 75 -0.19 -9.67 -12.64
#